data_AF-A0A2W4QGG9-F1
#
_entry.id   AF-A0A2W4QGG9-F1
#
_cell.length_a   1.000
_cell.length_b   1.000
_cell.length_c   1.000
_cell.angle_alpha   90.00
_cell.angle_beta   90.00
_cell.angle_gamma   90.00
#
_symmetry.space_group_name_H-M   'P 1'
#
loop_
_entity.id
_entity.type
_entity.pdbx_description
1 polymer ?
#
loop_
_entity_poly.entity_id
_entity_poly.type
_entity_poly.pdbx_seq_one_letter_code
_entity_poly.pdbx_strand_id
1 'polypeptide(L)'
;MSFADMLGFENSTNIFASAPEAQFLDHAWQDKASITRIDQLAAVLGDKLPPSVLQEIREASQKVGMSIRITPYILALVDWKHIETDPIRRQFLPMLSELEDDHPCLAIDSLDERSTSPAPNLVHRYPDKVLFLVTSVCPVYCQYCTRSYAVGQATPSLKKENVSSASGWSAALDYIRSNPCIEDVVVSGGDIARLKPQNIRMLGSALLEIEHVRRIRLATKALSV
;
A
#
# COMPACT_ATOMS: atom_id res chain seq x y z
N MET A 1 8.73 -30.92 -5.80
CA MET A 1 8.90 -29.46 -5.80
C MET A 1 8.74 -29.03 -4.36
N SER A 2 9.81 -28.51 -3.75
CA SER A 2 9.77 -28.02 -2.38
C SER A 2 8.97 -26.72 -2.30
N PHE A 3 8.49 -26.36 -1.11
CA PHE A 3 7.85 -25.06 -0.86
C PHE A 3 8.74 -23.87 -1.29
N ALA A 4 10.06 -24.00 -1.15
CA ALA A 4 11.02 -23.02 -1.64
C ALA A 4 11.07 -22.97 -3.18
N ASP A 5 10.96 -24.12 -3.86
CA ASP A 5 10.96 -24.20 -5.32
C ASP A 5 9.68 -23.56 -5.90
N MET A 6 8.54 -23.76 -5.24
CA MET A 6 7.23 -23.26 -5.69
C MET A 6 7.10 -21.73 -5.61
N LEU A 7 7.83 -21.10 -4.68
CA LEU A 7 7.84 -19.65 -4.49
C LEU A 7 8.96 -18.94 -5.27
N GLY A 8 9.73 -19.66 -6.10
CA GLY A 8 10.87 -19.11 -6.82
C GLY A 8 11.98 -18.62 -5.89
N PHE A 9 12.04 -19.16 -4.66
CA PHE A 9 12.98 -18.78 -3.61
C PHE A 9 14.38 -19.36 -3.80
N GLU A 10 14.76 -19.78 -5.01
CA GLU A 10 16.11 -20.28 -5.31
C GLU A 10 17.21 -19.25 -4.94
N ASN A 11 16.85 -17.96 -4.92
CA ASN A 11 17.73 -16.86 -4.51
C ASN A 11 17.33 -16.19 -3.18
N SER A 12 16.23 -16.58 -2.53
CA SER A 12 15.84 -15.90 -1.30
C SER A 12 16.52 -16.48 -0.07
N THR A 13 17.04 -15.58 0.75
CA THR A 13 17.41 -15.87 2.12
C THR A 13 16.20 -16.44 2.85
N ASN A 14 16.35 -17.66 3.37
CA ASN A 14 15.32 -18.45 4.04
C ASN A 14 14.92 -17.86 5.42
N ILE A 15 14.41 -16.62 5.43
CA ILE A 15 14.13 -15.81 6.63
C ILE A 15 12.93 -16.35 7.41
N PHE A 16 12.01 -17.03 6.71
CA PHE A 16 10.82 -17.65 7.29
C PHE A 16 10.82 -19.18 7.14
N ALA A 17 12.01 -19.81 7.04
CA ALA A 17 12.19 -21.26 6.91
C ALA A 17 11.41 -22.10 7.91
N SER A 18 11.27 -21.56 9.12
CA SER A 18 10.68 -22.24 10.28
C SER A 18 9.17 -22.09 10.35
N ALA A 19 8.57 -21.22 9.53
CA ALA A 19 7.12 -21.08 9.47
C ALA A 19 6.52 -22.24 8.63
N PRO A 20 5.50 -22.95 9.12
CA PRO A 20 4.76 -23.91 8.31
C PRO A 20 4.22 -23.25 7.04
N GLU A 21 4.30 -23.95 5.89
CA GLU A 21 3.81 -23.45 4.60
C GLU A 21 2.36 -22.92 4.68
N ALA A 22 1.46 -23.70 5.26
CA ALA A 22 0.05 -23.32 5.42
C ALA A 22 -0.12 -22.02 6.22
N GLN A 23 0.76 -21.77 7.18
CA GLN A 23 0.78 -20.53 7.95
C GLN A 23 1.37 -19.38 7.14
N PHE A 24 2.43 -19.62 6.36
CA PHE A 24 3.02 -18.59 5.51
C PHE A 24 2.07 -18.15 4.39
N LEU A 25 1.31 -19.08 3.81
CA LEU A 25 0.32 -18.77 2.78
C LEU A 25 -0.98 -18.14 3.33
N ASP A 26 -1.15 -18.08 4.65
CA ASP A 26 -2.30 -17.44 5.27
C ASP A 26 -2.15 -15.90 5.27
N HIS A 27 -3.09 -15.22 4.59
CA HIS A 27 -3.08 -13.75 4.47
C HIS A 27 -3.19 -13.03 5.83
N ALA A 28 -3.93 -13.59 6.80
CA ALA A 28 -4.08 -12.97 8.11
C ALA A 28 -2.78 -13.05 8.91
N TRP A 29 -2.04 -14.14 8.77
CA TRP A 29 -0.68 -14.25 9.30
C TRP A 29 0.28 -13.26 8.64
N GLN A 30 0.29 -13.17 7.30
CA GLN A 30 1.09 -12.19 6.56
C GLN A 30 0.84 -10.76 7.05
N ASP A 31 -0.42 -10.42 7.28
CA ASP A 31 -0.83 -9.12 7.78
C ASP A 31 -0.38 -8.84 9.22
N LYS A 32 -0.50 -9.85 10.10
CA LYS A 32 -0.11 -9.76 11.51
C LYS A 32 1.40 -9.71 11.68
N ALA A 33 2.14 -10.47 10.88
CA ALA A 33 3.59 -10.55 10.90
C ALA A 33 4.26 -9.47 10.03
N SER A 34 3.50 -8.55 9.45
CA SER A 34 4.04 -7.42 8.68
C SER A 34 4.97 -6.55 9.52
N ILE A 35 6.11 -6.19 8.95
CA ILE A 35 7.08 -5.28 9.55
C ILE A 35 6.61 -3.85 9.33
N THR A 36 6.31 -3.14 10.42
CA THR A 36 5.84 -1.74 10.42
C THR A 36 6.79 -0.79 11.14
N ARG A 37 7.85 -1.32 11.78
CA ARG A 37 8.90 -0.53 12.44
C ARG A 37 10.27 -1.09 12.09
N ILE A 38 11.24 -0.21 11.92
CA ILE A 38 12.60 -0.56 11.49
C ILE A 38 13.25 -1.57 12.42
N ASP A 39 13.04 -1.48 13.73
CA ASP A 39 13.64 -2.40 14.70
C ASP A 39 13.12 -3.84 14.55
N GLN A 40 11.94 -4.05 13.93
CA GLN A 40 11.45 -5.39 13.62
C GLN A 40 12.25 -6.04 12.48
N LEU A 41 12.87 -5.26 11.58
CA LEU A 41 13.74 -5.81 10.53
C LEU A 41 14.93 -6.55 11.15
N ALA A 42 15.61 -5.93 12.10
CA ALA A 42 16.75 -6.53 12.80
C ALA A 42 16.34 -7.82 13.52
N ALA A 43 15.17 -7.83 14.19
CA ALA A 43 14.67 -9.00 14.90
C ALA A 43 14.36 -10.18 13.96
N VAL A 44 13.91 -9.91 12.73
CA VAL A 44 13.54 -10.95 11.76
C VAL A 44 14.73 -11.42 10.93
N LEU A 45 15.63 -10.51 10.55
CA LEU A 45 16.75 -10.81 9.65
C LEU A 45 17.99 -11.30 10.40
N GLY A 46 18.17 -10.90 11.66
CA GLY A 46 19.35 -11.23 12.46
C GLY A 46 20.64 -10.87 11.72
N ASP A 47 21.57 -11.81 11.66
CA ASP A 47 22.89 -11.64 11.04
C ASP A 47 22.86 -11.37 9.52
N LYS A 48 21.69 -11.51 8.87
CA LYS A 48 21.52 -11.20 7.44
C LYS A 48 21.40 -9.72 7.15
N LEU A 49 21.18 -8.89 8.18
CA LEU A 49 21.10 -7.45 8.05
C LEU A 49 22.36 -6.80 8.65
N PRO A 50 23.30 -6.31 7.82
CA PRO A 50 24.44 -5.57 8.33
C PRO A 50 24.00 -4.36 9.15
N PRO A 51 24.65 -4.05 10.30
CA PRO A 51 24.30 -2.90 11.11
C PRO A 51 24.35 -1.57 10.36
N SER A 52 25.26 -1.43 9.39
CA SER A 52 25.34 -0.25 8.51
C SER A 52 24.08 -0.08 7.66
N VAL A 53 23.59 -1.16 7.04
CA VAL A 53 22.37 -1.15 6.22
C VAL A 53 21.15 -0.83 7.07
N LEU A 54 21.03 -1.42 8.28
CA LEU A 54 19.94 -1.08 9.20
C LEU A 54 19.94 0.41 9.54
N GLN A 55 21.13 1.00 9.78
CA GLN A 55 21.26 2.41 10.09
C GLN A 55 20.89 3.29 8.89
N GLU A 56 21.32 2.94 7.67
CA GLU A 56 20.90 3.65 6.45
C GLU A 56 19.38 3.67 6.27
N ILE A 57 18.72 2.52 6.42
CA ILE A 57 17.27 2.43 6.29
C ILE A 57 16.58 3.24 7.40
N ARG A 58 17.12 3.20 8.63
CA ARG A 58 16.58 3.97 9.76
C ARG A 58 16.65 5.46 9.49
N GLU A 59 17.78 5.98 9.04
CA GLU A 59 17.97 7.40 8.75
C GLU A 59 17.13 7.86 7.56
N ALA A 60 17.07 7.07 6.49
CA ALA A 60 16.22 7.35 5.35
C ALA A 60 14.74 7.42 5.73
N SER A 61 14.28 6.51 6.60
CA SER A 61 12.90 6.46 7.09
C SER A 61 12.47 7.70 7.88
N GLN A 62 13.42 8.49 8.40
CA GLN A 62 13.11 9.78 9.04
C GLN A 62 12.87 10.89 8.01
N LYS A 63 13.40 10.74 6.79
CA LYS A 63 13.36 11.77 5.74
C LYS A 63 12.22 11.53 4.74
N VAL A 64 11.85 10.28 4.47
CA VAL A 64 10.79 9.97 3.48
C VAL A 64 9.38 10.11 4.04
N GLY A 65 8.43 10.51 3.17
CA GLY A 65 7.03 10.72 3.56
C GLY A 65 6.22 9.43 3.75
N MET A 66 6.71 8.27 3.32
CA MET A 66 5.99 7.00 3.42
C MET A 66 6.43 6.17 4.63
N SER A 67 5.48 5.80 5.49
CA SER A 67 5.74 4.86 6.59
C SER A 67 6.07 3.47 6.04
N ILE A 68 6.80 2.66 6.80
CA ILE A 68 7.10 1.29 6.36
C ILE A 68 5.94 0.35 6.68
N ARG A 69 5.65 -0.55 5.75
CA ARG A 69 4.88 -1.78 5.97
C ARG A 69 5.30 -2.78 4.90
N ILE A 70 5.85 -3.92 5.30
CA ILE A 70 6.26 -4.98 4.39
C ILE A 70 5.82 -6.33 4.96
N THR A 71 5.13 -7.14 4.14
CA THR A 71 4.67 -8.47 4.54
C THR A 71 5.85 -9.45 4.57
N PRO A 72 5.78 -10.53 5.37
CA PRO A 72 6.76 -11.62 5.32
C PRO A 72 7.05 -12.13 3.91
N TYR A 73 6.02 -12.26 3.06
CA TYR A 73 6.17 -12.69 1.67
C TYR A 73 7.08 -11.75 0.87
N ILE A 74 6.82 -10.45 0.91
CA ILE A 74 7.63 -9.48 0.16
C ILE A 74 9.04 -9.39 0.76
N LEU A 75 9.16 -9.44 2.09
CA LEU A 75 10.46 -9.44 2.77
C LEU A 75 11.31 -10.66 2.41
N ALA A 76 10.67 -11.82 2.22
CA ALA A 76 11.33 -13.05 1.80
C ALA A 76 11.82 -12.95 0.36
N LEU A 77 11.21 -12.15 -0.52
CA LEU A 77 11.67 -12.03 -1.91
C LEU A 77 12.91 -11.13 -2.08
N VAL A 78 13.25 -10.33 -1.08
CA VAL A 78 14.42 -9.43 -1.14
C VAL A 78 15.71 -10.25 -1.15
N ASP A 79 16.62 -9.93 -2.08
CA ASP A 79 17.99 -10.43 -2.04
C ASP A 79 18.82 -9.62 -1.02
N TRP A 80 18.93 -10.15 0.20
CA TRP A 80 19.68 -9.52 1.28
C TRP A 80 21.20 -9.58 1.09
N LYS A 81 21.72 -10.40 0.16
CA LYS A 81 23.15 -10.41 -0.17
C LYS A 81 23.53 -9.23 -1.07
N HIS A 82 22.64 -8.83 -1.96
CA HIS A 82 22.82 -7.70 -2.88
C HIS A 82 21.81 -6.58 -2.61
N ILE A 83 21.59 -6.33 -1.31
CA ILE A 83 20.54 -5.45 -0.81
C ILE A 83 20.59 -4.05 -1.44
N GLU A 84 21.78 -3.52 -1.69
CA GLU A 84 21.97 -2.19 -2.29
C GLU A 84 21.32 -2.08 -3.67
N THR A 85 21.35 -3.14 -4.47
CA THR A 85 20.83 -3.15 -5.84
C THR A 85 19.47 -3.86 -5.99
N ASP A 86 18.98 -4.51 -4.93
CA ASP A 86 17.78 -5.33 -4.98
C ASP A 86 16.52 -4.51 -5.37
N PRO A 87 15.83 -4.85 -6.47
CA PRO A 87 14.70 -4.06 -6.96
C PRO A 87 13.45 -4.20 -6.10
N ILE A 88 13.33 -5.21 -5.25
CA ILE A 88 12.18 -5.39 -4.36
C ILE A 88 12.38 -4.51 -3.13
N ARG A 89 13.55 -4.52 -2.50
CA ARG A 89 13.91 -3.61 -1.41
C ARG A 89 13.68 -2.16 -1.84
N ARG A 90 14.18 -1.72 -2.99
CA ARG A 90 13.99 -0.34 -3.50
C ARG A 90 12.54 0.13 -3.46
N GLN A 91 11.60 -0.79 -3.64
CA GLN A 91 10.18 -0.47 -3.63
C GLN A 91 9.60 -0.23 -2.23
N PHE A 92 10.19 -0.77 -1.17
CA PHE A 92 9.57 -0.84 0.16
C PHE A 92 10.45 -0.29 1.30
N LEU A 93 11.77 -0.39 1.19
CA LEU A 93 12.73 0.05 2.19
C LEU A 93 13.66 1.11 1.58
N PRO A 94 13.56 2.37 2.03
CA PRO A 94 14.43 3.44 1.55
C PRO A 94 15.84 3.27 2.11
N MET A 95 16.86 3.69 1.38
CA MET A 95 18.24 3.81 1.89
C MET A 95 18.70 5.25 1.79
N LEU A 96 19.52 5.69 2.75
CA LEU A 96 19.94 7.09 2.80
C LEU A 96 20.82 7.43 1.61
N SER A 97 21.66 6.49 1.19
CA SER A 97 22.53 6.57 0.01
C SER A 97 21.78 6.76 -1.31
N GLU A 98 20.48 6.50 -1.36
CA GLU A 98 19.63 6.66 -2.55
C GLU A 98 18.78 7.93 -2.54
N LEU A 99 18.82 8.71 -1.45
CA LEU A 99 18.04 9.93 -1.36
C LEU A 99 18.76 11.07 -2.06
N GLU A 100 18.09 11.62 -3.05
CA GLU A 100 18.48 12.84 -3.75
C GLU A 100 17.70 14.03 -3.19
N ASP A 101 18.19 15.24 -3.46
CA ASP A 101 17.44 16.46 -3.17
C ASP A 101 16.10 16.48 -3.95
N ASP A 102 15.06 17.00 -3.30
CA ASP A 102 13.75 17.11 -3.91
C ASP A 102 13.80 18.00 -5.16
N HIS A 103 13.14 17.55 -6.22
CA HIS A 103 12.97 18.36 -7.42
C HIS A 103 12.21 19.67 -7.08
N PRO A 104 12.59 20.85 -7.63
CA PRO A 104 11.93 22.13 -7.29
C PRO A 104 10.42 22.18 -7.53
N CYS A 105 9.91 21.33 -8.42
CA CYS A 105 8.47 21.19 -8.71
C CYS A 105 7.79 20.06 -7.93
N LEU A 106 8.45 19.45 -6.94
CA LEU A 106 7.83 18.44 -6.10
C LEU A 106 6.63 19.04 -5.37
N ALA A 107 5.50 18.34 -5.48
CA ALA A 107 4.30 18.63 -4.72
C ALA A 107 3.87 17.38 -3.96
N ILE A 108 3.39 17.59 -2.73
CA ILE A 108 2.89 16.52 -1.86
C ILE A 108 1.77 15.72 -2.54
N ASP A 109 0.86 16.42 -3.22
CA ASP A 109 -0.18 15.84 -4.08
C ASP A 109 0.22 16.07 -5.54
N SER A 110 1.18 15.28 -6.00
CA SER A 110 1.74 15.37 -7.36
C SER A 110 0.71 15.21 -8.48
N LEU A 111 -0.44 14.62 -8.17
CA LEU A 111 -1.51 14.39 -9.14
C LEU A 111 -2.62 15.43 -9.05
N ASP A 112 -2.60 16.34 -8.08
CA ASP A 112 -3.67 17.31 -7.80
C ASP A 112 -5.05 16.63 -7.64
N GLU A 113 -5.07 15.53 -6.89
CA GLU A 113 -6.31 14.80 -6.58
C GLU A 113 -7.24 15.64 -5.69
N ARG A 114 -6.69 16.50 -4.83
CA ARG A 114 -7.47 17.32 -3.89
C ARG A 114 -8.27 18.42 -4.57
N SER A 115 -7.73 19.10 -5.58
CA SER A 115 -8.45 20.16 -6.30
C SER A 115 -9.64 19.63 -7.11
N THR A 116 -9.60 18.33 -7.45
CA THR A 116 -10.61 17.63 -8.24
C THR A 116 -11.50 16.75 -7.37
N SER A 117 -11.62 17.06 -6.07
CA SER A 117 -12.44 16.32 -5.12
C SER A 117 -13.79 17.01 -4.86
N PRO A 118 -14.90 16.56 -5.47
CA PRO A 118 -16.22 17.15 -5.24
C PRO A 118 -16.88 16.70 -3.93
N ALA A 119 -16.40 15.61 -3.33
CA ALA A 119 -16.86 15.08 -2.06
C ALA A 119 -15.71 14.37 -1.33
N PRO A 120 -15.73 14.27 0.01
CA PRO A 120 -14.73 13.50 0.74
C PRO A 120 -14.56 12.10 0.16
N ASN A 121 -13.32 11.62 0.14
CA ASN A 121 -12.94 10.31 -0.40
C ASN A 121 -13.21 10.12 -1.91
N LEU A 122 -13.56 11.16 -2.67
CA LEU A 122 -13.89 11.04 -4.09
C LEU A 122 -13.09 12.02 -4.92
N VAL A 123 -12.49 11.55 -6.01
CA VAL A 123 -11.84 12.38 -7.03
C VAL A 123 -12.61 12.22 -8.34
N HIS A 124 -12.98 13.33 -8.98
CA HIS A 124 -13.72 13.35 -10.24
C HIS A 124 -13.02 14.28 -11.24
N ARG A 125 -12.15 13.70 -12.06
CA ARG A 125 -11.35 14.43 -13.08
C ARG A 125 -11.88 14.25 -14.50
N TYR A 126 -12.47 13.09 -14.77
CA TYR A 126 -12.89 12.71 -16.11
C TYR A 126 -14.42 12.74 -16.19
N PRO A 127 -15.01 13.07 -17.34
CA PRO A 127 -16.46 13.27 -17.46
C PRO A 127 -17.33 12.11 -16.96
N ASP A 128 -16.87 10.88 -17.15
CA ASP A 128 -17.65 9.65 -16.88
C ASP A 128 -17.03 8.76 -15.79
N LYS A 129 -15.94 9.19 -15.14
CA LYS A 129 -15.17 8.33 -14.22
C LYS A 129 -14.80 9.02 -12.94
N VAL A 130 -14.96 8.28 -11.84
CA VAL A 130 -14.52 8.70 -10.51
C VAL A 130 -13.56 7.70 -9.89
N LEU A 131 -12.69 8.23 -9.03
CA LEU A 131 -11.83 7.46 -8.16
C LEU A 131 -12.34 7.59 -6.72
N PHE A 132 -12.77 6.47 -6.15
CA PHE A 132 -13.32 6.37 -4.81
C PHE A 132 -12.26 5.79 -3.85
N LEU A 133 -11.74 6.64 -2.98
CA LEU A 133 -10.74 6.32 -1.96
C LEU A 133 -11.41 5.73 -0.71
N VAL A 134 -11.43 4.41 -0.60
CA VAL A 134 -12.20 3.71 0.45
C VAL A 134 -11.39 3.36 1.69
N THR A 135 -10.07 3.49 1.65
CA THR A 135 -9.17 3.18 2.76
C THR A 135 -7.85 3.93 2.60
N SER A 136 -7.12 4.16 3.70
CA SER A 136 -5.74 4.68 3.71
C SER A 136 -4.69 3.61 4.00
N VAL A 137 -5.08 2.33 4.06
CA VAL A 137 -4.20 1.22 4.44
C VAL A 137 -3.95 0.30 3.25
N CYS A 138 -2.71 -0.18 3.11
CA CYS A 138 -2.29 -1.17 2.13
C CYS A 138 -1.70 -2.40 2.84
N PRO A 139 -1.61 -3.58 2.19
CA PRO A 139 -0.85 -4.73 2.71
C PRO A 139 0.63 -4.38 2.85
N VAL A 140 1.17 -3.63 1.89
CA VAL A 140 2.55 -3.11 1.86
C VAL A 140 2.57 -1.64 1.44
N TYR A 141 3.54 -0.87 1.94
CA TYR A 141 3.71 0.53 1.59
C TYR A 141 4.86 0.73 0.63
N CYS A 142 4.52 1.14 -0.59
CA CYS A 142 5.49 1.43 -1.64
C CYS A 142 6.12 2.80 -1.38
N GLN A 143 7.44 2.91 -1.44
CA GLN A 143 8.17 4.17 -1.28
C GLN A 143 7.86 5.17 -2.41
N TYR A 144 7.39 4.67 -3.56
CA TYR A 144 6.94 5.47 -4.71
C TYR A 144 5.42 5.76 -4.70
N CYS A 145 4.75 5.63 -3.56
CA CYS A 145 3.30 5.85 -3.50
C CYS A 145 2.95 7.33 -3.76
N THR A 146 2.18 7.57 -4.83
CA THR A 146 1.69 8.92 -5.21
C THR A 146 0.73 9.51 -4.19
N ARG A 147 0.15 8.68 -3.32
CA ARG A 147 -0.75 9.08 -2.21
C ARG A 147 -0.07 8.98 -0.86
N SER A 148 1.25 9.13 -0.78
CA SER A 148 1.96 9.14 0.50
C SER A 148 1.42 10.22 1.46
N TYR A 149 0.77 11.27 0.96
CA TYR A 149 0.09 12.27 1.80
C TYR A 149 -1.16 11.75 2.53
N ALA A 150 -1.76 10.64 2.10
CA ALA A 150 -3.02 10.12 2.62
C ALA A 150 -2.96 8.64 3.06
N VAL A 151 -1.98 7.88 2.57
CA VAL A 151 -1.79 6.45 2.85
C VAL A 151 -0.73 6.24 3.93
N GLY A 152 -1.00 5.29 4.83
CA GLY A 152 -0.10 4.88 5.89
C GLY A 152 -0.17 5.73 7.16
N GLN A 153 0.81 5.55 8.04
CA GLN A 153 0.93 6.32 9.28
C GLN A 153 1.80 7.55 9.06
N ALA A 154 1.58 8.60 9.86
CA ALA A 154 2.42 9.78 9.83
C ALA A 154 3.90 9.42 10.05
N THR A 155 4.78 10.04 9.27
CA THR A 155 6.22 9.97 9.44
C THR A 155 6.71 11.29 10.06
N PRO A 156 7.97 11.35 10.54
CA PRO A 156 8.56 12.61 10.99
C PRO A 156 8.52 13.71 9.92
N SER A 157 8.63 13.35 8.64
CA SER A 157 8.62 14.31 7.53
C SER A 157 7.23 14.64 6.99
N LEU A 158 6.22 13.77 7.16
CA LEU A 158 4.91 13.94 6.54
C LEU A 158 3.76 13.51 7.45
N LYS A 159 2.88 14.49 7.77
CA LYS A 159 1.57 14.23 8.37
C LYS A 159 0.61 13.69 7.30
N LYS A 160 -0.32 12.83 7.71
CA LYS A 160 -1.31 12.23 6.81
C LYS A 160 -2.62 12.98 6.84
N GLU A 161 -3.23 13.12 5.68
CA GLU A 161 -4.61 13.52 5.53
C GLU A 161 -5.56 12.34 5.81
N ASN A 162 -6.77 12.64 6.24
CA ASN A 162 -7.75 11.62 6.60
C ASN A 162 -8.48 11.11 5.35
N VAL A 163 -8.28 9.83 5.01
CA VAL A 163 -9.21 9.07 4.18
C VAL A 163 -10.16 8.34 5.11
N SER A 164 -11.45 8.61 4.99
CA SER A 164 -12.43 8.03 5.90
C SER A 164 -12.63 6.54 5.61
N SER A 165 -12.78 5.76 6.68
CA SER A 165 -13.24 4.37 6.60
C SER A 165 -14.73 4.30 6.21
N ALA A 166 -15.32 3.10 6.26
CA ALA A 166 -16.71 2.83 5.85
C ALA A 166 -17.75 3.86 6.32
N SER A 167 -17.57 4.44 7.51
CA SER A 167 -18.48 5.46 8.07
C SER A 167 -18.50 6.80 7.31
N GLY A 168 -17.48 7.11 6.51
CA GLY A 168 -17.39 8.36 5.75
C GLY A 168 -17.68 8.23 4.25
N TRP A 169 -18.19 7.08 3.80
CA TRP A 169 -18.42 6.80 2.38
C TRP A 169 -19.73 7.38 1.83
N SER A 170 -20.65 7.78 2.70
CA SER A 170 -21.99 8.26 2.30
C SER A 170 -21.91 9.44 1.33
N ALA A 171 -21.11 10.47 1.64
CA ALA A 171 -20.99 11.66 0.79
C ALA A 171 -20.49 11.33 -0.64
N ALA A 172 -19.54 10.40 -0.76
CA ALA A 172 -19.05 9.94 -2.06
C ALA A 172 -20.13 9.14 -2.82
N LEU A 173 -20.83 8.23 -2.15
CA LEU A 173 -21.92 7.46 -2.75
C LEU A 173 -23.09 8.35 -3.19
N ASP A 174 -23.45 9.35 -2.38
CA ASP A 174 -24.51 10.31 -2.70
C ASP A 174 -24.13 11.21 -3.89
N TYR A 175 -22.86 11.61 -3.98
CA TYR A 175 -22.36 12.28 -5.17
C TYR A 175 -22.47 11.37 -6.40
N ILE A 176 -22.04 10.12 -6.33
CA ILE A 176 -22.14 9.20 -7.48
C ILE A 176 -23.60 9.00 -7.92
N ARG A 177 -24.53 8.83 -6.97
CA ARG A 177 -25.97 8.70 -7.24
C ARG A 177 -26.56 9.93 -7.93
N SER A 178 -26.14 11.13 -7.55
CA SER A 178 -26.68 12.39 -8.07
C SER A 178 -26.06 12.84 -9.40
N ASN A 179 -25.07 12.11 -9.93
CA ASN A 179 -24.35 12.48 -11.15
C ASN A 179 -24.48 11.38 -12.22
N PRO A 180 -25.53 11.43 -13.07
CA PRO A 180 -25.82 10.41 -14.09
C PRO A 180 -24.72 10.17 -15.13
N CYS A 181 -23.80 11.11 -15.31
CA CYS A 181 -22.68 10.96 -16.23
C CYS A 181 -21.65 9.91 -15.76
N ILE A 182 -21.62 9.56 -14.47
CA ILE A 182 -20.62 8.65 -13.90
C ILE A 182 -20.95 7.20 -14.23
N GLU A 183 -20.28 6.63 -15.21
CA GLU A 183 -20.48 5.23 -15.60
C GLU A 183 -19.42 4.27 -15.03
N ASP A 184 -18.29 4.80 -14.56
CA ASP A 184 -17.10 4.01 -14.18
C ASP A 184 -16.54 4.47 -12.82
N VAL A 185 -16.60 3.56 -11.84
CA VAL A 185 -16.13 3.82 -10.47
C VAL A 185 -14.88 2.97 -10.20
N VAL A 186 -13.74 3.62 -10.00
CA VAL A 186 -12.51 2.97 -9.52
C VAL A 186 -12.50 3.00 -8.00
N VAL A 187 -12.64 1.85 -7.37
CA VAL A 187 -12.50 1.68 -5.93
C VAL A 187 -11.02 1.46 -5.59
N SER A 188 -10.45 2.41 -4.83
CA SER A 188 -9.01 2.46 -4.51
C SER A 188 -8.78 3.14 -3.15
N GLY A 189 -7.77 4.01 -3.03
CA GLY A 189 -7.28 4.57 -1.78
C GLY A 189 -5.87 4.06 -1.51
N GLY A 190 -5.70 3.38 -0.39
CA GLY A 190 -4.61 2.46 -0.17
C GLY A 190 -4.83 1.19 -1.00
N ASP A 191 -5.45 0.18 -0.41
CA ASP A 191 -5.72 -1.08 -1.09
C ASP A 191 -7.02 -1.73 -0.62
N ILE A 192 -7.90 -2.09 -1.56
CA ILE A 192 -9.20 -2.70 -1.26
C ILE A 192 -9.10 -4.03 -0.51
N ALA A 193 -7.99 -4.76 -0.63
CA ALA A 193 -7.79 -6.03 0.07
C ALA A 193 -7.68 -5.84 1.60
N ARG A 194 -7.50 -4.60 2.06
CA ARG A 194 -7.54 -4.23 3.48
C ARG A 194 -8.96 -4.00 4.00
N LEU A 195 -9.97 -4.04 3.14
CA LEU A 195 -11.36 -3.94 3.57
C LEU A 195 -11.84 -5.28 4.14
N LYS A 196 -12.66 -5.20 5.18
CA LYS A 196 -13.39 -6.37 5.67
C LYS A 196 -14.37 -6.85 4.57
N PRO A 197 -14.61 -8.16 4.43
CA PRO A 197 -15.56 -8.69 3.44
C PRO A 197 -16.95 -8.04 3.48
N GLN A 198 -17.43 -7.68 4.68
CA GLN A 198 -18.71 -6.99 4.83
C GLN A 198 -18.71 -5.60 4.19
N ASN A 199 -17.59 -4.88 4.28
CA ASN A 199 -17.47 -3.55 3.68
C ASN A 199 -17.35 -3.62 2.16
N ILE A 200 -16.66 -4.63 1.63
CA ILE A 200 -16.61 -4.88 0.17
C ILE A 200 -18.02 -5.17 -0.35
N ARG A 201 -18.76 -6.04 0.34
CA ARG A 201 -20.15 -6.36 -0.02
C ARG A 201 -21.05 -5.12 0.04
N MET A 202 -21.00 -4.36 1.13
CA MET A 202 -21.79 -3.14 1.30
C MET A 202 -21.51 -2.13 0.18
N LEU A 203 -20.23 -1.85 -0.09
CA LEU A 203 -19.81 -0.93 -1.14
C LEU A 203 -20.25 -1.42 -2.53
N GLY A 204 -20.01 -2.70 -2.83
CA GLY A 204 -20.38 -3.31 -4.09
C GLY A 204 -21.88 -3.26 -4.33
N SER A 205 -22.69 -3.65 -3.35
CA SER A 205 -24.15 -3.55 -3.42
C SER A 205 -24.61 -2.12 -3.64
N ALA A 206 -24.08 -1.16 -2.87
CA ALA A 206 -24.46 0.24 -3.01
C ALA A 206 -24.14 0.83 -4.39
N LEU A 207 -23.05 0.40 -5.03
CA LEU A 207 -22.69 0.83 -6.38
C LEU A 207 -23.51 0.12 -7.46
N LEU A 208 -23.83 -1.16 -7.28
CA LEU A 208 -24.66 -1.95 -8.20
C LEU A 208 -26.12 -1.49 -8.23
N GLU A 209 -26.60 -0.85 -7.17
CA GLU A 209 -27.94 -0.25 -7.11
C GLU A 209 -28.06 1.06 -7.93
N ILE A 210 -26.94 1.64 -8.38
CA ILE A 210 -26.94 2.89 -9.13
C ILE A 210 -27.05 2.57 -10.63
N GLU A 211 -28.21 2.87 -11.23
CA GLU A 211 -28.56 2.47 -12.60
C GLU A 211 -27.52 2.89 -13.66
N HIS A 212 -26.96 4.10 -13.55
CA HIS A 212 -25.98 4.62 -14.50
C HIS A 212 -24.55 4.10 -14.28
N VAL A 213 -24.25 3.43 -13.16
CA VAL A 213 -22.92 2.84 -12.92
C VAL A 213 -22.81 1.52 -13.66
N ARG A 214 -21.99 1.50 -14.71
CA ARG A 214 -21.81 0.33 -15.60
C ARG A 214 -20.56 -0.48 -15.29
N ARG A 215 -19.56 0.12 -14.65
CA ARG A 215 -18.27 -0.51 -14.36
C ARG A 215 -17.80 -0.18 -12.95
N ILE A 216 -17.43 -1.22 -12.22
CA ILE A 216 -16.75 -1.10 -10.93
C ILE A 216 -15.37 -1.72 -11.09
N ARG A 217 -14.32 -0.91 -10.97
CA ARG A 217 -12.92 -1.36 -11.04
C ARG A 217 -12.32 -1.41 -9.66
N LEU A 218 -11.78 -2.55 -9.30
CA LEU A 218 -11.23 -2.83 -7.99
C LEU A 218 -9.71 -2.77 -8.05
N ALA A 219 -9.10 -1.76 -7.43
CA ALA A 219 -7.65 -1.56 -7.43
C ALA A 219 -6.99 -2.20 -6.21
N THR A 220 -6.11 -3.18 -6.45
CA THR A 220 -5.35 -3.86 -5.39
C THR A 220 -3.91 -4.14 -5.82
N LYS A 221 -3.01 -4.08 -4.85
CA LYS A 221 -1.61 -4.54 -4.87
C LYS A 221 -1.47 -5.85 -4.08
N ALA A 222 -2.51 -6.28 -3.36
CA ALA A 222 -2.49 -7.55 -2.65
C ALA A 222 -2.30 -8.71 -3.61
N LEU A 223 -1.56 -9.72 -3.15
CA LEU A 223 -1.38 -10.96 -3.88
C LEU A 223 -2.69 -11.74 -3.80
N SER A 224 -3.18 -12.20 -4.95
CA SER A 224 -4.16 -13.29 -4.97
C SER A 224 -3.41 -14.57 -4.59
N VAL A 225 -3.44 -14.92 -3.31
CA VAL A 225 -3.08 -16.26 -2.83
C VAL A 225 -4.23 -17.22 -3.03
#